data_AF-A0A2A5XMX0-F1
#
_entry.id   AF-A0A2A5XMX0-F1
#
_cell.length_a   1.000
_cell.length_b   1.000
_cell.length_c   1.000
_cell.angle_alpha   90.00
_cell.angle_beta   90.00
_cell.angle_gamma   90.00
#
_symmetry.space_group_name_H-M   'P 1'
#
loop_
_entity.id
_entity.type
_entity.pdbx_description
1 polymer ?
#
loop_
_entity_poly.entity_id
_entity_poly.type
_entity_poly.pdbx_seq_one_letter_code
_entity_poly.pdbx_strand_id
1 'polypeptide(L)'
;MSKKATLNFDGKEIDLPIITGSEDENAIDISKIRSETGLITLDKGYKNTGSTTSNITYLDGEKGVLRHRGYSIEELASKSTFTEVC
;
A
#
# COMPACT_ATOMS: atom_id res chain seq x y z
N MET A 1 3.13 -12.97 15.40
CA MET A 1 1.66 -12.84 15.42
C MET A 1 1.25 -11.99 14.23
N SER A 2 0.15 -12.32 13.55
CA SER A 2 -0.34 -11.49 12.44
C SER A 2 -0.95 -10.19 13.00
N LYS A 3 -0.56 -9.04 12.44
CA LYS A 3 -1.14 -7.73 12.83
C LYS A 3 -2.58 -7.67 12.33
N LYS A 4 -3.47 -7.09 13.12
CA LYS A 4 -4.88 -6.88 12.74
C LYS A 4 -5.38 -5.53 13.26
N ALA A 5 -6.32 -4.95 12.52
CA ALA A 5 -7.17 -3.86 12.99
C ALA A 5 -8.55 -4.43 13.32
N THR A 6 -9.30 -3.75 14.17
CA THR A 6 -10.66 -4.15 14.54
C THR A 6 -11.62 -3.03 14.17
N LEU A 7 -12.68 -3.36 13.43
CA LEU A 7 -13.75 -2.43 13.08
C LEU A 7 -14.99 -2.81 13.88
N ASN A 8 -15.51 -1.86 14.65
CA ASN A 8 -16.76 -1.99 15.37
C ASN A 8 -17.82 -1.06 14.74
N PHE A 9 -18.95 -1.64 14.33
CA PHE A 9 -20.07 -0.90 13.77
C PHE A 9 -21.40 -1.60 14.10
N ASP A 10 -22.36 -0.85 14.65
CA ASP A 10 -23.71 -1.32 14.99
C ASP A 10 -23.72 -2.61 15.86
N GLY A 11 -22.81 -2.66 16.84
CA GLY A 11 -22.67 -3.82 17.73
C GLY A 11 -22.01 -5.05 17.08
N LYS A 12 -21.64 -4.96 15.79
CA LYS A 12 -20.84 -5.98 15.10
C LYS A 12 -19.36 -5.60 15.12
N GLU A 13 -18.53 -6.56 15.51
CA GLU A 13 -17.09 -6.42 15.49
C GLU A 13 -16.48 -7.37 14.46
N ILE A 14 -15.57 -6.85 13.64
CA ILE A 14 -14.84 -7.64 12.65
C ILE A 14 -13.34 -7.34 12.74
N ASP A 15 -12.54 -8.39 12.53
CA ASP A 15 -11.09 -8.27 12.43
C ASP A 15 -10.69 -8.08 10.97
N LEU A 16 -9.91 -7.02 10.72
CA LEU A 16 -9.35 -6.68 9.41
C LEU A 16 -7.86 -7.01 9.41
N PRO A 17 -7.38 -7.89 8.52
CA PRO A 17 -5.96 -8.21 8.41
C PRO A 17 -5.12 -6.98 8.06
N ILE A 18 -3.89 -6.94 8.57
CA ILE A 18 -2.88 -5.97 8.13
C ILE A 18 -1.94 -6.67 7.14
N ILE A 19 -1.76 -6.04 5.98
CA ILE A 19 -0.75 -6.40 4.99
C ILE A 19 0.44 -5.45 5.19
N THR A 20 1.64 -6.00 5.34
CA THR A 20 2.87 -5.21 5.47
C THR A 20 3.67 -5.32 4.18
N GLY A 21 4.03 -4.19 3.58
CA GLY A 21 4.86 -4.10 2.39
C GLY A 21 6.35 -4.21 2.69
N SER A 22 7.17 -4.09 1.64
CA SER A 22 8.63 -4.30 1.74
C SER A 22 9.38 -3.16 2.43
N GLU A 23 8.77 -1.98 2.55
CA GLU A 23 9.35 -0.79 3.21
C GLU A 23 8.59 -0.50 4.53
N ASP A 24 8.04 -1.54 5.17
CA ASP A 24 7.29 -1.53 6.43
C ASP A 24 5.96 -0.72 6.42
N GLU A 25 5.47 -0.36 5.24
CA GLU A 25 4.14 0.22 5.05
C GLU A 25 3.04 -0.78 5.43
N ASN A 26 2.02 -0.33 6.16
CA ASN A 26 0.93 -1.18 6.62
C ASN A 26 -0.37 -0.77 5.92
N ALA A 27 -1.06 -1.73 5.30
CA ALA A 27 -2.37 -1.56 4.69
C ALA A 27 -3.40 -2.43 5.41
N ILE A 28 -4.62 -1.90 5.57
CA ILE A 28 -5.75 -2.65 6.11
C ILE A 28 -6.45 -3.35 4.94
N ASP A 29 -6.58 -4.67 4.99
CA ASP A 29 -7.37 -5.41 4.01
C ASP A 29 -8.87 -5.20 4.30
N ILE A 30 -9.51 -4.40 3.45
CA ILE A 30 -10.93 -4.06 3.53
C ILE A 30 -11.82 -4.91 2.62
N SER A 31 -11.29 -5.96 2.00
CA SER A 31 -12.01 -6.79 1.01
C SER A 31 -13.33 -7.38 1.53
N LYS A 32 -13.42 -7.63 2.84
CA LYS A 32 -14.59 -8.24 3.50
C LYS A 32 -15.56 -7.25 4.14
N ILE A 33 -15.25 -5.95 4.17
CA ILE A 33 -16.08 -4.95 4.87
C ILE A 33 -17.53 -5.00 4.40
N ARG A 34 -17.75 -5.02 3.08
CA ARG A 34 -19.11 -5.00 2.52
C ARG A 34 -19.90 -6.27 2.84
N SER A 35 -19.28 -7.43 2.70
CA SER A 35 -19.94 -8.72 2.99
C SER A 35 -20.24 -8.89 4.47
N GLU A 36 -19.41 -8.34 5.35
CA GLU A 36 -19.59 -8.52 6.80
C GLU A 36 -20.43 -7.42 7.44
N THR A 37 -20.36 -6.18 7.00
CA THR A 37 -21.03 -5.04 7.66
C THR A 37 -22.09 -4.35 6.81
N GLY A 38 -22.15 -4.65 5.51
CA GLY A 38 -22.96 -3.90 4.55
C GLY A 38 -22.38 -2.52 4.18
N LEU A 39 -21.30 -2.09 4.82
CA LEU A 39 -20.65 -0.80 4.57
C LEU A 39 -19.85 -0.80 3.26
N ILE A 40 -19.63 0.40 2.73
CA ILE A 40 -18.61 0.68 1.73
C ILE A 40 -17.66 1.74 2.28
N THR A 41 -16.43 1.75 1.81
CA THR A 41 -15.50 2.85 2.07
C THR A 41 -15.73 3.97 1.06
N LEU A 42 -15.57 5.22 1.51
CA LEU A 42 -15.63 6.39 0.65
C LEU A 42 -14.31 7.16 0.79
N ASP A 43 -13.44 7.03 -0.22
CA ASP A 43 -12.15 7.71 -0.27
C ASP A 43 -12.06 8.51 -1.59
N LYS A 44 -12.48 9.78 -1.53
CA LYS A 44 -12.51 10.65 -2.71
C LYS A 44 -11.09 10.88 -3.23
N GLY A 45 -10.81 10.32 -4.40
CA GLY A 45 -9.51 10.42 -5.06
C GLY A 45 -8.49 9.38 -4.59
N TYR A 46 -8.90 8.34 -3.87
CA TYR A 46 -8.05 7.18 -3.51
C TYR A 46 -6.79 7.52 -2.69
N LYS A 47 -6.76 8.65 -1.99
CA LYS A 47 -5.56 9.12 -1.27
C LYS A 47 -5.14 8.18 -0.14
N ASN A 48 -6.09 7.44 0.43
CA ASN A 48 -5.87 6.53 1.55
C ASN A 48 -6.00 5.05 1.12
N THR A 49 -6.17 4.78 -0.18
CA THR A 49 -6.50 3.44 -0.69
C THR A 49 -5.36 2.90 -1.54
N GLY A 50 -4.68 1.88 -1.02
CA GLY A 50 -3.79 1.04 -1.83
C GLY A 50 -4.60 0.09 -2.71
N SER A 51 -4.67 0.36 -4.01
CA SER A 51 -5.50 -0.41 -4.95
C SER A 51 -4.85 -1.70 -5.45
N THR A 52 -3.53 -1.82 -5.34
CA THR A 52 -2.78 -2.97 -5.84
C THR A 52 -1.47 -3.16 -5.07
N THR A 53 -0.92 -4.37 -5.12
CA THR A 53 0.46 -4.64 -4.71
C THR A 53 1.37 -4.47 -5.91
N SER A 54 2.54 -3.85 -5.71
CA SER A 54 3.48 -3.61 -6.79
C SER A 54 4.90 -3.75 -6.29
N ASN A 55 5.74 -4.39 -7.11
CA ASN A 55 7.18 -4.52 -6.87
C ASN A 55 7.97 -3.70 -7.90
N ILE A 56 7.35 -2.69 -8.52
CA ILE A 56 7.94 -1.91 -9.62
C ILE A 56 8.66 -0.68 -9.09
N THR A 57 7.95 0.20 -8.37
CA THR A 57 8.47 1.49 -7.93
C THR A 57 8.02 1.75 -6.50
N TYR A 58 8.93 2.29 -5.70
CA TYR A 58 8.66 2.83 -4.36
C TYR A 58 8.93 4.33 -4.32
N LEU A 59 8.08 5.07 -3.63
CA LEU A 59 8.18 6.52 -3.48
C LEU A 59 7.87 6.90 -2.02
N ASP A 60 8.77 7.67 -1.42
CA ASP A 60 8.54 8.37 -0.15
C ASP A 60 8.85 9.85 -0.37
N GLY A 61 7.80 10.65 -0.56
CA GLY A 61 7.94 12.07 -0.85
C GLY A 61 8.45 12.91 0.33
N GLU A 62 8.22 12.46 1.56
CA GLU A 62 8.69 13.18 2.76
C GLU A 62 10.21 13.01 2.94
N LYS A 63 10.72 11.81 2.63
CA LYS A 63 12.16 11.53 2.66
C LYS A 63 12.87 11.82 1.34
N GLY A 64 12.13 12.19 0.28
CA GLY A 64 12.69 12.41 -1.05
C GLY A 64 13.24 11.14 -1.71
N VAL A 65 12.66 9.97 -1.42
CA VAL A 65 13.10 8.68 -1.97
C VAL A 65 12.27 8.31 -3.18
N LEU A 66 12.92 7.97 -4.28
CA LEU A 66 12.32 7.33 -5.44
C LEU A 66 13.20 6.16 -5.87
N ARG A 67 12.62 4.95 -5.93
CA ARG A 67 13.33 3.73 -6.32
C ARG A 67 12.57 2.98 -7.41
N HIS A 68 13.29 2.45 -8.40
CA HIS A 68 12.74 1.52 -9.38
C HIS A 68 13.43 0.16 -9.22
N ARG A 69 12.65 -0.90 -8.99
CA ARG A 69 13.14 -2.25 -8.67
C ARG A 69 14.18 -2.28 -7.53
N GLY A 70 14.06 -1.35 -6.58
CA GLY A 70 14.97 -1.21 -5.44
C GLY A 70 16.19 -0.31 -5.68
N TYR A 71 16.53 0.01 -6.94
CA TYR A 71 17.61 0.95 -7.25
C TYR A 71 17.14 2.39 -7.09
N SER A 72 18.00 3.22 -6.49
CA SER A 72 17.74 4.66 -6.40
C SER A 72 17.64 5.29 -7.80
N ILE A 73 16.75 6.26 -7.97
CA ILE A 73 16.57 6.91 -9.27
C ILE A 73 17.84 7.64 -9.72
N GLU A 74 18.63 8.16 -8.78
CA GLU A 74 19.91 8.81 -9.02
C GLU A 74 20.94 7.84 -9.59
N GLU A 75 20.98 6.61 -9.08
CA GLU A 75 21.85 5.56 -9.58
C GLU A 75 21.49 5.19 -11.02
N LEU A 76 20.20 4.94 -11.28
CA LEU A 76 19.74 4.59 -12.63
C LEU A 76 20.00 5.72 -13.63
N ALA A 77 19.74 6.97 -13.24
CA ALA A 77 19.94 8.13 -14.09
C ALA A 77 21.43 8.38 -14.43
N SER A 78 22.34 8.05 -13.51
CA SER A 78 23.78 8.29 -13.68
C SER A 78 24.55 7.12 -14.29
N LYS A 79 24.05 5.88 -14.13
CA LYS A 79 24.81 4.66 -14.46
C LYS A 79 24.08 3.69 -15.40
N SER A 80 22.84 3.96 -15.77
CA SER A 80 22.06 3.07 -16.63
C SER A 80 21.59 3.78 -17.91
N THR A 81 21.21 2.97 -18.88
CA THR A 81 20.58 3.40 -20.13
C THR A 81 19.07 3.18 -20.06
N PHE A 82 18.31 3.87 -20.92
CA PHE A 82 16.87 3.68 -21.00
C PHE A 82 16.49 2.20 -21.26
N THR A 83 17.22 1.51 -22.13
CA THR A 83 16.96 0.10 -22.46
C THR A 83 17.17 -0.84 -21.28
N GLU A 84 18.06 -0.51 -20.34
CA GLU A 84 18.26 -1.31 -19.12
C GLU A 84 17.16 -1.09 -18.07
N VAL A 85 16.46 0.05 -18.13
CA VAL A 85 15.40 0.42 -17.18
C VAL A 85 14.00 -0.02 -17.66
N CYS A 86 13.81 -0.23 -18.96
CA CYS A 86 12.51 -0.57 -19.58
C CYS A 86 12.04 -2.00 -19.34
#